data_AF-A0A2E1HFJ5-F1
#
_entry.id   AF-A0A2E1HFJ5-F1
#
_cell.length_a   1.000
_cell.length_b   1.000
_cell.length_c   1.000
_cell.angle_alpha   90.00
_cell.angle_beta   90.00
_cell.angle_gamma   90.00
#
_symmetry.space_group_name_H-M   'P 1'
#
loop_
_entity.id
_entity.type
_entity.pdbx_description
1 polymer ?
#
loop_
_entity_poly.entity_id
_entity_poly.type
_entity_poly.pdbx_seq_one_letter_code
_entity_poly.pdbx_strand_id
1 'polypeptide(L)'
;MKLEEWHLGDGDGIQERQLAAEYLPVIEAHRQEDEPDRIDRLRRVYAMAQHLFLMVEGRRLPEKVVVAMNDHKGQLAVTFLDREWLVFLDPFFRLAWRSEGEPPENVVAAVIQ
;
A
#
# COMPACT_ATOMS: atom_id res chain seq x y z
N MET A 1 4.18 -50.22 1.38
CA MET A 1 4.17 -48.86 1.94
C MET A 1 3.86 -47.93 0.79
N LYS A 2 2.63 -47.39 0.73
CA LYS A 2 2.17 -46.54 -0.38
C LYS A 2 2.58 -45.09 -0.07
N LEU A 3 3.22 -44.44 -1.03
CA LEU A 3 3.46 -42.99 -1.03
C LEU A 3 2.10 -42.31 -1.19
N GLU A 4 1.70 -41.52 -0.19
CA GLU A 4 0.51 -40.67 -0.29
C GLU A 4 0.85 -39.48 -1.19
N GLU A 5 0.21 -39.45 -2.35
CA GLU A 5 0.19 -38.33 -3.26
C GLU A 5 -0.50 -37.15 -2.57
N TRP A 6 0.27 -36.08 -2.33
CA TRP A 6 -0.29 -34.78 -1.97
C TRP A 6 -1.01 -34.22 -3.18
N HIS A 7 -2.32 -34.43 -3.25
CA HIS A 7 -3.18 -33.67 -4.14
C HIS A 7 -3.22 -32.22 -3.63
N LEU A 8 -2.44 -31.33 -4.27
CA LEU A 8 -2.73 -29.91 -4.24
C LEU A 8 -4.12 -29.72 -4.87
N GLY A 9 -5.11 -29.46 -4.03
CA GLY A 9 -6.41 -28.99 -4.46
C GLY A 9 -6.27 -27.58 -5.03
N ASP A 10 -6.63 -27.41 -6.30
CA ASP A 10 -6.72 -26.14 -7.03
C ASP A 10 -7.84 -25.21 -6.49
N GLY A 11 -7.85 -24.93 -5.18
CA GLY A 11 -8.95 -24.22 -4.51
C GLY A 11 -8.57 -22.98 -3.68
N ASP A 12 -7.32 -22.87 -3.20
CA ASP A 12 -7.00 -21.90 -2.13
C ASP A 12 -6.53 -20.51 -2.61
N GLY A 13 -6.32 -20.31 -3.92
CA GLY A 13 -5.77 -19.04 -4.41
C GLY A 13 -6.74 -17.86 -4.44
N ILE A 14 -8.05 -18.09 -4.36
CA ILE A 14 -9.07 -17.04 -4.54
C ILE A 14 -9.51 -16.45 -3.19
N GLN A 15 -9.63 -17.25 -2.14
CA GLN A 15 -10.03 -16.76 -0.82
C GLN A 15 -8.92 -15.95 -0.14
N GLU A 16 -7.65 -16.36 -0.24
CA GLU A 16 -6.53 -15.55 0.29
C GLU A 16 -6.41 -14.18 -0.41
N ARG A 17 -6.68 -14.12 -1.72
CA ARG A 17 -6.69 -12.86 -2.48
C ARG A 17 -7.86 -11.95 -2.11
N GLN A 18 -9.03 -12.52 -1.84
CA GLN A 18 -10.20 -11.76 -1.37
C GLN A 18 -10.03 -11.29 0.07
N LEU A 19 -9.47 -12.12 0.96
CA LEU A 19 -9.11 -11.74 2.32
C LEU A 19 -8.03 -10.65 2.33
N ALA A 20 -7.01 -10.73 1.48
CA ALA A 20 -6.02 -9.67 1.34
C ALA A 20 -6.63 -8.32 0.92
N ALA A 21 -7.72 -8.33 0.14
CA ALA A 21 -8.43 -7.10 -0.25
C ALA A 21 -9.13 -6.40 0.93
N GLU A 22 -9.45 -7.11 2.03
CA GLU A 22 -10.08 -6.52 3.23
C GLU A 22 -9.11 -5.73 4.13
N TYR A 23 -7.79 -5.88 3.92
CA TYR A 23 -6.75 -5.26 4.77
C TYR A 23 -5.81 -4.32 4.01
N LEU A 24 -5.93 -4.26 2.68
CA LEU A 24 -5.17 -3.33 1.85
C LEU A 24 -5.84 -1.95 1.90
N PRO A 25 -5.04 -0.86 1.86
CA PRO A 25 -5.61 0.48 1.75
C PRO A 25 -6.50 0.56 0.51
N VAL A 26 -7.57 1.35 0.59
CA VAL A 26 -8.36 1.69 -0.59
C VAL A 26 -7.45 2.49 -1.54
N ILE A 27 -7.22 1.96 -2.74
CA ILE A 27 -6.36 2.59 -3.76
C ILE A 27 -7.25 3.15 -4.86
N GLU A 28 -7.25 4.47 -5.01
CA GLU A 28 -8.01 5.17 -6.05
C GLU A 28 -7.07 6.00 -6.92
N ALA A 29 -7.26 5.95 -8.24
CA ALA A 29 -6.60 6.84 -9.18
C ALA A 29 -7.66 7.51 -10.05
N HIS A 30 -7.53 8.82 -10.29
CA HIS A 30 -8.48 9.55 -11.12
C HIS A 30 -7.89 9.86 -12.51
N ARG A 31 -8.24 9.06 -13.53
CA ARG A 31 -8.28 9.32 -14.99
C ARG A 31 -8.28 8.00 -15.78
N GLN A 32 -9.34 7.71 -16.55
CA GLN A 32 -9.51 6.45 -17.29
C GLN A 32 -8.33 6.04 -18.19
N GLU A 33 -7.60 7.00 -18.76
CA GLU A 33 -6.53 6.72 -19.72
C GLU A 33 -5.16 6.41 -19.05
N ASP A 34 -4.91 6.95 -17.85
CA ASP A 34 -3.65 6.78 -17.10
C ASP A 34 -3.82 5.88 -15.85
N GLU A 35 -5.04 5.41 -15.58
CA GLU A 35 -5.46 4.75 -14.35
C GLU A 35 -4.64 3.50 -13.99
N PRO A 36 -4.34 2.57 -14.93
CA PRO A 36 -3.57 1.36 -14.61
C PRO A 36 -2.16 1.67 -14.09
N ASP A 37 -1.43 2.55 -14.77
CA ASP A 37 -0.05 2.89 -14.41
C ASP A 37 0.02 3.60 -13.06
N ARG A 38 -0.97 4.43 -12.75
CA ARG A 38 -1.08 5.15 -11.47
C ARG A 38 -1.44 4.23 -10.32
N ILE A 39 -2.34 3.26 -10.52
CA ILE A 39 -2.66 2.25 -9.51
C ILE A 39 -1.40 1.43 -9.19
N ASP A 40 -0.64 1.03 -10.20
CA ASP A 40 0.60 0.30 -9.99
C ASP A 40 1.68 1.14 -9.31
N ARG A 41 1.76 2.44 -9.61
CA ARG A 41 2.58 3.39 -8.85
C ARG A 41 2.18 3.44 -7.38
N LEU A 42 0.89 3.59 -7.08
CA LEU A 42 0.39 3.60 -5.69
C LEU A 42 0.74 2.31 -4.94
N ARG A 43 0.62 1.15 -5.60
CA ARG A 43 1.04 -0.14 -5.04
C ARG A 43 2.54 -0.20 -4.75
N ARG A 44 3.39 0.26 -5.69
CA ARG A 44 4.85 0.32 -5.48
C ARG A 44 5.23 1.27 -4.36
N VAL A 45 4.59 2.43 -4.28
CA VAL A 45 4.79 3.42 -3.21
C VAL A 45 4.43 2.81 -1.86
N TYR A 46 3.30 2.12 -1.77
CA TYR A 46 2.88 1.46 -0.54
C TYR A 46 3.87 0.36 -0.12
N ALA A 47 4.30 -0.48 -1.07
CA ALA A 47 5.29 -1.52 -0.80
C ALA A 47 6.64 -0.95 -0.36
N MET A 48 7.09 0.14 -0.99
CA MET A 48 8.32 0.83 -0.63
C MET A 48 8.23 1.46 0.77
N ALA A 49 7.12 2.13 1.09
CA ALA A 49 6.89 2.69 2.43
C ALA A 49 6.90 1.60 3.51
N GLN A 50 6.26 0.44 3.26
CA GLN A 50 6.32 -0.71 4.15
C GLN A 50 7.74 -1.26 4.32
N HIS A 51 8.52 -1.32 3.23
CA HIS A 51 9.90 -1.78 3.28
C HIS A 51 10.79 -0.83 4.09
N LEU A 52 10.65 0.48 3.88
CA LEU A 52 11.34 1.51 4.66
C LEU A 52 11.00 1.40 6.14
N PHE A 53 9.72 1.25 6.48
CA PHE A 53 9.28 1.02 7.85
C PHE A 53 9.94 -0.23 8.45
N LEU A 54 9.92 -1.35 7.73
CA LEU A 54 10.54 -2.60 8.19
C LEU A 54 12.03 -2.45 8.49
N MET A 55 12.76 -1.71 7.64
CA MET A 55 14.20 -1.47 7.85
C MET A 55 14.47 -0.61 9.10
N VAL A 56 13.61 0.36 9.39
CA VAL A 56 13.79 1.28 10.53
C VAL A 56 13.32 0.66 11.83
N GLU A 57 12.16 0.02 11.83
CA GLU A 57 11.47 -0.46 13.04
C GLU A 57 11.74 -1.94 13.33
N GLY A 58 12.30 -2.69 12.37
CA GLY A 58 12.54 -4.14 12.52
C GLY A 58 11.26 -4.98 12.64
N ARG A 59 10.09 -4.40 12.36
CA ARG A 59 8.78 -5.08 12.40
C ARG A 59 7.93 -4.69 11.21
N ARG A 60 6.88 -5.48 10.94
CA ARG A 60 5.91 -5.17 9.87
C ARG A 60 4.99 -4.03 10.30
N LEU A 61 4.60 -3.23 9.32
CA LEU A 61 3.60 -2.18 9.52
C LEU A 61 2.28 -2.84 9.97
N PRO A 62 1.62 -2.35 11.04
CA PRO A 62 0.33 -2.89 11.43
C PRO A 62 -0.72 -2.68 10.34
N GLU A 63 -1.64 -3.64 10.25
CA GLU A 63 -2.75 -3.57 9.29
C GLU A 63 -3.64 -2.35 9.55
N LYS A 64 -4.30 -1.84 8.50
CA LYS A 64 -5.28 -0.74 8.55
C LYS A 64 -4.75 0.62 9.03
N VAL A 65 -3.44 0.74 9.28
CA VAL A 65 -2.80 2.02 9.60
C VAL A 65 -2.89 3.00 8.44
N VAL A 66 -2.72 2.51 7.22
CA VAL A 66 -2.97 3.27 5.99
C VAL A 66 -4.35 2.84 5.50
N VAL A 67 -5.27 3.79 5.48
CA VAL A 67 -6.68 3.56 5.15
C VAL A 67 -6.93 3.72 3.66
N ALA A 68 -6.36 4.76 3.07
CA ALA A 68 -6.54 5.06 1.66
C ALA A 68 -5.31 5.74 1.05
N MET A 69 -5.11 5.51 -0.25
CA MET A 69 -4.09 6.18 -1.06
C MET A 69 -4.71 6.62 -2.39
N ASN A 70 -4.48 7.88 -2.77
CA ASN A 70 -4.96 8.42 -4.04
C ASN A 70 -3.85 9.16 -4.80
N ASP A 71 -3.85 8.99 -6.12
CA ASP A 71 -2.98 9.73 -7.04
C ASP A 71 -3.80 10.70 -7.89
N HIS A 72 -3.81 11.97 -7.47
CA HIS A 72 -4.51 13.02 -8.18
C HIS A 72 -3.52 13.97 -8.86
N LYS A 73 -3.35 13.80 -10.18
CA LYS A 73 -2.50 14.67 -11.02
C LYS A 73 -1.04 14.78 -10.52
N GLY A 74 -0.44 13.66 -10.09
CA GLY A 74 0.93 13.65 -9.56
C GLY A 74 1.02 14.11 -8.10
N GLN A 75 -0.13 14.23 -7.43
CA GLN A 75 -0.22 14.42 -6.00
C GLN A 75 -0.64 13.12 -5.32
N LEU A 76 0.18 12.66 -4.37
CA LEU A 76 -0.13 11.52 -3.54
C LEU A 76 -0.90 11.98 -2.31
N ALA A 77 -2.15 11.55 -2.16
CA ALA A 77 -2.89 11.68 -0.91
C ALA A 77 -2.82 10.35 -0.14
N VAL A 78 -2.45 10.39 1.14
CA VAL A 78 -2.42 9.23 2.04
C VAL A 78 -3.29 9.51 3.25
N THR A 79 -4.24 8.63 3.53
CA THR A 79 -5.11 8.72 4.71
C THR A 79 -4.69 7.68 5.73
N PHE A 80 -4.42 8.13 6.96
CA PHE A 80 -3.98 7.30 8.08
C PHE A 80 -5.10 7.09 9.11
N LEU A 81 -4.98 6.03 9.89
CA LEU A 81 -5.91 5.70 10.97
C LEU A 81 -5.91 6.74 12.10
N ASP A 82 -4.74 7.22 12.48
CA ASP A 82 -4.59 8.25 13.51
C ASP A 82 -3.39 9.17 13.22
N ARG A 83 -3.25 10.19 14.08
CA ARG A 83 -2.21 11.21 13.95
C ARG A 83 -0.80 10.70 14.29
N GLU A 84 -0.67 9.71 15.17
CA GLU A 84 0.63 9.14 15.54
C GLU A 84 1.24 8.47 14.31
N TRP A 85 0.46 7.64 13.63
CA TRP A 85 0.88 6.98 12.41
C TRP A 85 1.16 7.96 11.27
N LEU A 86 0.36 9.02 11.12
CA LEU A 86 0.63 10.05 10.14
C LEU A 86 2.02 10.66 10.35
N VAL A 87 2.31 11.12 11.57
CA VAL A 87 3.59 11.79 11.88
C VAL A 87 4.76 10.83 11.65
N PHE A 88 4.56 9.56 11.99
CA PHE A 88 5.62 8.56 11.88
C PHE A 88 5.87 8.11 10.42
N LEU A 89 4.82 7.95 9.62
CA LEU A 89 4.90 7.34 8.29
C LEU A 89 5.02 8.36 7.15
N ASP A 90 4.60 9.61 7.34
CA ASP A 90 4.71 10.67 6.31
C ASP A 90 6.12 10.73 5.67
N PRO A 91 7.24 10.68 6.42
CA PRO A 91 8.58 10.67 5.82
C PRO A 91 8.83 9.47 4.89
N PHE A 92 8.31 8.29 5.20
CA PHE A 92 8.48 7.10 4.37
C PHE A 92 7.68 7.21 3.07
N PHE A 93 6.47 7.77 3.13
CA PHE A 93 5.68 8.02 1.93
C PHE A 93 6.29 9.10 1.04
N ARG A 94 6.86 10.17 1.62
CA ARG A 94 7.63 11.17 0.85
C ARG A 94 8.83 10.56 0.13
N LEU A 95 9.57 9.68 0.81
CA LEU A 95 10.72 9.00 0.21
C LEU A 95 10.29 8.01 -0.88
N ALA A 96 9.24 7.24 -0.63
CA ALA A 96 8.67 6.31 -1.60
C ALA A 96 8.16 7.05 -2.85
N TRP A 97 7.43 8.16 -2.69
CA TRP A 97 6.96 9.00 -3.79
C TRP A 97 8.12 9.55 -4.63
N ARG A 98 9.18 10.02 -3.97
CA ARG A 98 10.41 10.47 -4.63
C ARG A 98 11.09 9.37 -5.45
N SER A 99 11.03 8.12 -4.99
CA SER A 99 11.62 6.99 -5.73
C SER A 99 10.90 6.68 -7.05
N GLU A 100 9.63 7.11 -7.19
CA GLU A 100 8.86 7.04 -8.43
C GLU A 100 9.11 8.26 -9.35
N GLY A 101 10.08 9.13 -9.00
CA GLY A 101 10.43 10.32 -9.78
C GLY A 101 9.53 11.54 -9.51
N GLU A 102 8.65 11.47 -8.52
CA GLU A 102 7.72 12.55 -8.21
C GLU A 102 8.21 13.45 -7.06
N PRO A 103 7.82 14.74 -6.99
CA PRO A 103 8.28 15.65 -5.95
C PRO A 103 7.71 15.30 -4.57
N PRO A 104 8.53 15.18 -3.50
CA PRO A 104 8.05 14.81 -2.17
C PRO A 104 7.10 15.83 -1.53
N GLU A 105 7.12 17.09 -1.96
CA GLU A 105 6.17 18.14 -1.57
C GLU A 105 4.74 17.87 -2.05
N ASN A 106 4.56 17.02 -3.05
CA ASN A 106 3.25 16.61 -3.57
C ASN A 106 2.62 15.49 -2.74
N VAL A 107 3.19 15.12 -1.58
CA VAL A 107 2.56 14.20 -0.63
C VAL A 107 1.71 14.98 0.37
N VAL A 108 0.41 14.68 0.36
CA VAL A 108 -0.60 15.20 1.29
C VAL A 108 -1.04 14.06 2.20
N ALA A 109 -0.92 14.27 3.52
CA ALA A 109 -1.32 13.30 4.51
C ALA A 109 -2.54 13.78 5.30
N ALA A 110 -3.48 12.88 5.56
CA ALA A 110 -4.69 13.14 6.34
C ALA A 110 -4.96 12.00 7.34
N VAL A 111 -5.83 12.25 8.32
CA VAL A 111 -6.33 11.25 9.27
C VAL A 111 -7.81 11.03 8.99
N ILE A 112 -8.30 9.79 9.14
CA ILE A 112 -9.73 9.47 9.02
C ILE A 112 -10.56 10.31 10.01
N GLN A 113 -11.70 10.86 9.55
CA GLN A 113 -12.61 11.70 10.34
C GLN A 113 -13.72 10.88 10.99
#